data_AF-Q0YPE7-F1
#
_entry.id   AF-Q0YPE7-F1
#
_cell.length_a   1.000
_cell.length_b   1.000
_cell.length_c   1.000
_cell.angle_alpha   90.00
_cell.angle_beta   90.00
_cell.angle_gamma   90.00
#
_symmetry.space_group_name_H-M   'P 1'
#
loop_
_entity.id
_entity.type
_entity.pdbx_description
1 polymer ?
#
loop_
_entity_poly.entity_id
_entity_poly.type
_entity_poly.pdbx_seq_one_letter_code
_entity_poly.pdbx_strand_id
1 'polypeptide(L)'
;MKKIMSICVLSGLLSGLSPASMTAATLSGEAIFNRNCSVCHSIAPPPKAAPPIMPLSNRYHLKFQTKKEGVNHMVAYLKAPSKAKAVDPQAITRFGLMPPLRLPDAELRAVAEWVWDQYNPNMGTGRGMGQGMGRRW
;
A
#
# COMPACT_ATOMS: atom_id res chain seq x y z
N MET A 1 -26.67 -41.22 69.23
CA MET A 1 -27.06 -39.90 68.71
C MET A 1 -25.97 -39.43 67.75
N LYS A 2 -26.30 -39.36 66.45
CA LYS A 2 -25.37 -39.10 65.35
C LYS A 2 -25.14 -37.59 65.21
N LYS A 3 -23.88 -37.13 65.20
CA LYS A 3 -23.52 -35.80 64.71
C LYS A 3 -22.62 -35.99 63.49
N ILE A 4 -23.23 -35.92 62.33
CA ILE A 4 -22.56 -35.97 61.03
C ILE A 4 -22.06 -34.54 60.77
N MET A 5 -20.75 -34.37 60.80
CA MET A 5 -20.09 -33.09 60.56
C MET A 5 -19.93 -32.95 59.03
N SER A 6 -20.90 -32.27 58.40
CA SER A 6 -20.81 -31.87 56.99
C SER A 6 -19.75 -30.79 56.83
N ILE A 7 -18.59 -31.19 56.32
CA ILE A 7 -17.56 -30.28 55.83
C ILE A 7 -18.02 -29.79 54.46
N CYS A 8 -18.49 -28.54 54.41
CA CYS A 8 -18.68 -27.81 53.16
C CYS A 8 -17.30 -27.60 52.52
N VAL A 9 -17.05 -28.31 51.42
CA VAL A 9 -15.92 -28.05 50.52
C VAL A 9 -16.18 -26.69 49.88
N LEU A 10 -15.55 -25.64 50.43
CA LEU A 10 -15.58 -24.31 49.83
C LEU A 10 -14.82 -24.32 48.51
N SER A 11 -15.56 -23.86 47.50
CA SER A 11 -15.13 -23.52 46.15
C SER A 11 -13.78 -22.81 46.08
N GLY A 12 -12.93 -23.30 45.18
CA GLY A 12 -11.72 -22.62 44.74
C GLY A 12 -11.48 -22.87 43.25
N LEU A 13 -12.42 -22.47 42.39
CA LEU A 13 -12.13 -22.35 40.96
C LEU A 13 -11.33 -21.06 40.74
N LEU A 14 -10.00 -21.18 40.70
CA LEU A 14 -9.13 -20.16 40.12
C LEU A 14 -9.36 -20.13 38.61
N SER A 15 -10.25 -19.26 38.15
CA SER A 15 -10.38 -18.92 36.73
C SER A 15 -9.10 -18.23 36.27
N GLY A 16 -8.27 -18.97 35.54
CA GLY A 16 -7.10 -18.42 34.85
C GLY A 16 -7.53 -17.44 33.77
N LEU A 17 -7.26 -16.15 33.97
CA LEU A 17 -7.27 -15.18 32.87
C LEU A 17 -6.01 -15.39 32.03
N SER A 18 -6.15 -16.15 30.95
CA SER A 18 -5.17 -16.13 29.87
C SER A 18 -5.24 -14.78 29.16
N PRO A 19 -4.13 -14.04 28.99
CA PRO A 19 -4.12 -12.88 28.12
C PRO A 19 -4.32 -13.38 26.68
N ALA A 20 -5.46 -13.05 26.09
CA ALA A 20 -5.64 -13.21 24.65
C ALA A 20 -4.62 -12.27 23.97
N SER A 21 -3.55 -12.83 23.44
CA SER A 21 -2.65 -12.11 22.53
C SER A 21 -3.49 -11.66 21.34
N MET A 22 -3.85 -10.38 21.31
CA MET A 22 -4.38 -9.74 20.11
C MET A 22 -3.26 -9.75 19.06
N THR A 23 -3.28 -10.72 18.16
CA THR A 23 -2.53 -10.63 16.91
C THR A 23 -3.08 -9.44 16.14
N ALA A 24 -2.27 -8.39 16.02
CA ALA A 24 -2.56 -7.30 15.10
C ALA A 24 -2.74 -7.90 13.70
N ALA A 25 -3.95 -7.77 13.13
CA ALA A 25 -4.20 -8.23 11.78
C ALA A 25 -3.29 -7.47 10.81
N THR A 26 -2.42 -8.18 10.10
CA THR A 26 -1.54 -7.59 9.10
C THR A 26 -2.38 -7.07 7.93
N LEU A 27 -2.33 -5.77 7.66
CA LEU A 27 -3.03 -5.19 6.52
C LEU A 27 -2.36 -5.63 5.21
N SER A 28 -3.11 -6.24 4.30
CA SER A 28 -2.62 -6.59 2.96
C SER A 28 -2.65 -5.37 2.04
N GLY A 29 -1.48 -4.82 1.72
CA GLY A 29 -1.34 -3.72 0.76
C GLY A 29 -1.87 -4.06 -0.64
N GLU A 30 -1.71 -5.31 -1.07
CA GLU A 30 -2.26 -5.81 -2.34
C GLU A 30 -3.79 -5.76 -2.36
N ALA A 31 -4.43 -6.24 -1.29
CA ALA A 31 -5.89 -6.20 -1.19
C ALA A 31 -6.43 -4.75 -1.20
N ILE A 32 -5.70 -3.83 -0.56
CA ILE A 32 -6.02 -2.39 -0.58
C ILE A 32 -5.84 -1.81 -2.00
N PHE A 33 -4.78 -2.20 -2.71
CA PHE A 33 -4.59 -1.80 -4.11
C PHE A 33 -5.73 -2.30 -4.99
N ASN A 34 -6.07 -3.59 -4.89
CA ASN A 34 -7.08 -4.21 -5.72
C ASN A 34 -8.46 -3.57 -5.55
N ARG A 35 -8.84 -3.20 -4.32
CA ARG A 35 -10.17 -2.60 -4.06
C ARG A 35 -10.25 -1.09 -4.36
N ASN A 36 -9.14 -0.34 -4.20
CA ASN A 36 -9.16 1.13 -4.26
C ASN A 36 -8.42 1.73 -5.46
N CYS A 37 -7.32 1.11 -5.90
CA CYS A 37 -6.37 1.71 -6.84
C CYS A 37 -6.46 1.11 -8.24
N SER A 38 -6.84 -0.17 -8.33
CA SER A 38 -6.88 -0.95 -9.57
C SER A 38 -7.86 -0.41 -10.63
N VAL A 39 -8.85 0.38 -10.20
CA VAL A 39 -9.81 1.07 -11.08
C VAL A 39 -9.11 1.99 -12.08
N CYS A 40 -8.03 2.67 -11.65
CA CYS A 40 -7.28 3.60 -12.49
C CYS A 40 -5.88 3.08 -12.85
N HIS A 41 -5.24 2.32 -11.97
CA HIS A 41 -3.88 1.82 -12.17
C HIS A 41 -3.88 0.36 -12.63
N SER A 42 -3.06 0.06 -13.63
CA SER A 42 -2.60 -1.31 -13.89
C SER A 42 -1.33 -1.59 -13.08
N ILE A 43 -1.04 -2.86 -12.79
CA ILE A 43 0.23 -3.23 -12.14
C ILE A 43 1.37 -3.14 -13.17
N ALA A 44 1.20 -3.86 -14.28
CA ALA A 44 2.10 -3.84 -15.42
C ALA A 44 1.59 -2.93 -16.55
N PRO A 45 2.47 -2.44 -17.44
CA PRO A 45 2.04 -1.91 -18.72
C PRO A 45 1.16 -2.91 -19.49
N PRO A 46 0.20 -2.45 -20.31
CA PRO A 46 -0.09 -1.05 -20.65
C PRO A 46 -0.82 -0.26 -19.55
N PRO A 47 -0.83 1.08 -19.60
CA PRO A 47 -1.61 1.91 -18.67
C PRO A 47 -3.12 1.79 -18.91
N LYS A 48 -3.89 2.07 -17.84
CA LYS A 48 -5.33 2.38 -17.92
C LYS A 48 -5.51 3.90 -17.93
N ALA A 49 -6.29 4.45 -16.97
CA ALA A 49 -6.49 5.88 -16.78
C ALA A 49 -5.35 6.57 -16.00
N ALA A 50 -4.45 5.80 -15.39
CA ALA A 50 -3.32 6.27 -14.60
C ALA A 50 -2.04 5.46 -14.94
N PRO A 51 -0.84 5.90 -14.54
CA PRO A 51 0.40 5.20 -14.88
C PRO A 51 0.45 3.80 -14.25
N PRO A 52 1.08 2.80 -14.89
CA PRO A 52 1.22 1.48 -14.29
C PRO A 52 2.11 1.53 -13.04
N ILE A 53 1.84 0.67 -12.06
CA ILE A 53 2.50 0.68 -10.76
C ILE A 53 3.98 0.31 -10.84
N MET A 54 4.36 -0.72 -11.59
CA MET A 54 5.77 -1.15 -11.59
C MET A 54 6.73 -0.05 -12.12
N PRO A 55 6.48 0.62 -13.28
CA PRO A 55 7.30 1.76 -13.69
C PRO A 55 7.28 2.93 -12.70
N LEU A 56 6.14 3.17 -12.04
CA LEU A 56 6.03 4.20 -11.01
C LEU A 56 6.89 3.86 -9.78
N SER A 57 6.89 2.59 -9.36
CA SER A 57 7.74 2.07 -8.29
C SER A 57 9.22 2.25 -8.62
N ASN A 58 9.62 1.95 -9.86
CA ASN A 58 10.98 2.24 -10.34
C ASN A 58 11.34 3.73 -10.22
N ARG A 59 10.40 4.67 -10.48
CA ARG A 59 10.64 6.10 -10.26
C ARG A 59 10.85 6.45 -8.77
N TYR A 60 10.14 5.79 -7.86
CA TYR A 60 10.35 5.97 -6.42
C TYR A 60 11.75 5.51 -5.98
N HIS A 61 12.21 4.35 -6.46
CA HIS A 61 13.55 3.84 -6.15
C HIS A 61 14.67 4.70 -6.76
N LEU A 62 14.41 5.41 -7.85
CA LEU A 62 15.38 6.39 -8.40
C LEU A 62 15.43 7.69 -7.59
N LYS A 63 14.33 8.08 -6.93
CA LYS A 63 14.21 9.37 -6.23
C LYS A 63 14.59 9.27 -4.75
N PHE A 64 14.35 8.13 -4.11
CA PHE A 64 14.51 7.95 -2.67
C PHE A 64 15.52 6.84 -2.38
N GLN A 65 16.42 7.09 -1.43
CA GLN A 65 17.45 6.13 -1.05
C GLN A 65 16.90 5.00 -0.18
N THR A 66 15.84 5.29 0.57
CA THR A 66 15.27 4.34 1.53
C THR A 66 13.78 4.11 1.29
N LYS A 67 13.32 2.88 1.59
CA LYS A 67 11.89 2.52 1.58
C LYS A 67 11.08 3.45 2.48
N LYS A 68 11.60 3.78 3.66
CA LYS A 68 10.92 4.65 4.63
C LYS A 68 10.61 6.02 4.03
N GLU A 69 11.58 6.66 3.39
CA GLU A 69 11.39 7.98 2.75
C GLU A 69 10.42 7.91 1.59
N GLY A 70 10.59 6.92 0.71
CA GLY A 70 9.71 6.71 -0.44
C GLY A 70 8.25 6.47 -0.04
N VAL A 71 8.04 5.58 0.93
CA VAL A 71 6.70 5.29 1.48
C VAL A 71 6.11 6.52 2.16
N ASN A 72 6.87 7.25 2.97
CA ASN A 72 6.38 8.48 3.62
C ASN A 72 5.96 9.54 2.60
N HIS A 73 6.76 9.73 1.55
CA HIS A 73 6.42 10.63 0.46
C HIS A 73 5.16 10.17 -0.28
N MET A 74 5.04 8.88 -0.56
CA MET A 74 3.88 8.31 -1.24
C MET A 74 2.61 8.47 -0.41
N VAL A 75 2.64 8.18 0.90
CA VAL A 75 1.50 8.42 1.82
C VAL A 75 1.10 9.89 1.83
N ALA A 76 2.07 10.82 1.90
CA ALA A 76 1.78 12.25 1.87
C ALA A 76 1.14 12.68 0.53
N TYR A 77 1.60 12.09 -0.59
CA TYR A 77 1.01 12.31 -1.90
C TYR A 77 -0.42 11.75 -1.98
N LEU A 78 -0.67 10.52 -1.50
CA LEU A 78 -2.02 9.91 -1.52
C LEU A 78 -3.05 10.75 -0.74
N LYS A 79 -2.64 11.34 0.40
CA LYS A 79 -3.52 12.21 1.21
C LYS A 79 -3.82 13.56 0.55
N ALA A 80 -2.79 14.18 -0.02
CA ALA A 80 -2.88 15.53 -0.58
C ALA A 80 -2.02 15.65 -1.84
N PRO A 81 -2.50 15.07 -2.97
CA PRO A 81 -1.77 15.10 -4.24
C PRO A 81 -1.59 16.55 -4.70
N SER A 82 -0.40 16.85 -5.23
CA SER A 82 -0.14 18.12 -5.92
C SER A 82 0.94 17.91 -6.96
N LYS A 83 0.97 18.79 -7.98
CA LYS A 83 1.99 18.73 -9.04
C LYS A 83 3.42 18.75 -8.48
N ALA A 84 3.66 19.58 -7.45
CA ALA A 84 4.97 19.69 -6.80
C ALA A 84 5.39 18.44 -6.02
N LYS A 85 4.42 17.66 -5.51
CA LYS A 85 4.67 16.41 -4.78
C LYS A 85 4.64 15.17 -5.67
N ALA A 86 4.39 15.30 -6.97
CA ALA A 86 4.40 14.15 -7.86
C ALA A 86 5.83 13.58 -7.98
N VAL A 87 5.94 12.25 -7.93
CA VAL A 87 7.24 11.57 -8.19
C VAL A 87 7.62 11.68 -9.68
N ASP A 88 6.62 11.78 -10.55
CA ASP A 88 6.77 11.84 -12.00
C ASP A 88 5.90 12.98 -12.59
N PRO A 89 6.50 14.13 -12.90
CA PRO A 89 5.79 15.23 -13.55
C PRO A 89 5.23 14.88 -14.93
N GLN A 90 5.86 13.95 -15.66
CA GLN A 90 5.36 13.53 -16.98
C GLN A 90 4.07 12.72 -16.86
N ALA A 91 3.93 11.94 -15.78
CA ALA A 91 2.68 11.25 -15.48
C ALA A 91 1.54 12.25 -15.24
N ILE A 92 1.80 13.39 -14.59
CA ILE A 92 0.79 14.44 -14.42
C ILE A 92 0.39 15.06 -15.76
N THR A 93 1.36 15.34 -16.64
CA THR A 93 1.06 15.88 -17.97
C THR A 93 0.22 14.92 -18.81
N ARG A 94 0.42 13.61 -18.65
CA ARG A 94 -0.28 12.58 -19.45
C ARG A 94 -1.64 12.16 -18.87
N PHE A 95 -1.73 11.98 -17.57
CA PHE A 95 -2.89 11.37 -16.89
C PHE A 95 -3.67 12.36 -16.00
N GLY A 96 -3.15 13.56 -15.82
CA GLY A 96 -3.69 14.53 -14.87
C GLY A 96 -3.25 14.28 -13.43
N LEU A 97 -3.78 15.09 -12.51
CA LEU A 97 -3.50 14.99 -11.08
C LEU A 97 -4.40 13.92 -10.44
N MET A 98 -3.80 13.00 -9.70
CA MET A 98 -4.53 11.98 -8.94
C MET A 98 -5.44 12.65 -7.89
N PRO A 99 -6.68 12.21 -7.70
CA PRO A 99 -7.53 12.70 -6.62
C PRO A 99 -7.01 12.26 -5.23
N PRO A 100 -7.27 13.02 -4.16
CA PRO A 100 -6.90 12.64 -2.80
C PRO A 100 -7.70 11.41 -2.32
N LEU A 101 -7.04 10.51 -1.61
CA LEU A 101 -7.66 9.32 -1.01
C LEU A 101 -8.03 9.57 0.45
N ARG A 102 -9.28 9.24 0.82
CA ARG A 102 -9.76 9.24 2.20
C ARG A 102 -9.78 7.82 2.76
N LEU A 103 -8.59 7.25 2.93
CA LEU A 103 -8.38 5.96 3.59
C LEU A 103 -7.69 6.17 4.94
N PRO A 104 -7.83 5.25 5.91
CA PRO A 104 -7.07 5.29 7.15
C PRO A 104 -5.56 5.30 6.89
N ASP A 105 -4.80 5.99 7.74
CA ASP A 105 -3.35 6.12 7.62
C ASP A 105 -2.61 4.78 7.54
N ALA A 106 -3.09 3.79 8.28
CA ALA A 106 -2.53 2.45 8.27
C ALA A 106 -2.71 1.77 6.91
N GLU A 107 -3.86 1.96 6.25
CA GLU A 107 -4.11 1.41 4.91
C GLU A 107 -3.29 2.13 3.85
N LEU A 108 -3.21 3.47 3.92
CA LEU A 108 -2.37 4.27 3.02
C LEU A 108 -0.91 3.83 3.10
N ARG A 109 -0.41 3.57 4.30
CA ARG A 109 0.95 3.06 4.49
C ARG A 109 1.11 1.64 3.94
N ALA A 110 0.19 0.73 4.25
CA ALA A 110 0.26 -0.65 3.76
C ALA A 110 0.25 -0.74 2.22
N VAL A 111 -0.61 0.04 1.54
CA VAL A 111 -0.62 0.06 0.06
C VAL A 111 0.63 0.75 -0.51
N ALA A 112 1.14 1.80 0.14
CA ALA A 112 2.37 2.46 -0.31
C ALA A 112 3.61 1.57 -0.18
N GLU A 113 3.70 0.78 0.90
CA GLU A 113 4.75 -0.24 1.07
C GLU A 113 4.65 -1.30 -0.03
N TRP A 114 3.44 -1.78 -0.31
CA TRP A 114 3.24 -2.76 -1.38
C TRP A 114 3.59 -2.20 -2.76
N VAL A 115 3.23 -0.95 -3.07
CA VAL A 115 3.63 -0.26 -4.31
C VAL A 115 5.14 -0.14 -4.43
N TRP A 116 5.83 0.23 -3.35
CA TRP A 116 7.30 0.28 -3.30
C TRP A 116 7.92 -1.08 -3.62
N ASP A 117 7.30 -2.17 -3.15
CA ASP A 117 7.79 -3.54 -3.37
C ASP A 117 7.54 -4.06 -4.80
N GLN A 118 6.73 -3.36 -5.61
CA GLN A 118 6.56 -3.69 -7.04
C GLN A 118 7.75 -3.26 -7.92
N TYR A 119 8.85 -2.83 -7.30
CA TYR A 119 10.08 -2.48 -8.00
C TYR A 119 10.63 -3.67 -8.78
N ASN A 120 11.00 -3.41 -10.03
CA ASN A 120 11.64 -4.41 -10.86
C ASN A 120 12.77 -3.75 -11.68
N PRO A 121 14.05 -4.02 -11.35
CA PRO A 121 15.19 -3.44 -12.05
C PRO A 121 15.32 -3.89 -13.51
N ASN A 122 14.73 -5.05 -13.85
CA ASN A 122 14.80 -5.64 -15.19
C ASN A 122 13.71 -5.13 -16.12
N MET A 123 12.73 -4.38 -15.60
CA MET A 123 11.78 -3.62 -16.41
C MET A 123 12.52 -2.41 -16.96
N GLY A 124 13.18 -2.62 -18.11
CA GLY A 124 14.03 -1.64 -18.77
C GLY A 124 13.43 -0.24 -18.70
N THR A 125 14.26 0.74 -18.32
CA THR A 125 13.86 2.13 -18.24
C THR A 125 13.24 2.51 -19.57
N GLY A 126 11.92 2.60 -19.63
CA GLY A 126 11.17 2.90 -20.84
C GLY A 126 11.51 4.30 -21.31
N ARG A 127 12.68 4.46 -21.95
CA ARG A 127 12.94 5.52 -22.90
C ARG A 127 12.00 5.19 -24.06
N GLY A 128 10.79 5.71 -23.98
CA GLY A 128 9.87 5.76 -25.10
C GLY A 128 10.62 6.47 -26.24
N MET A 129 11.20 5.67 -27.13
CA MET A 129 11.81 6.15 -28.34
C MET A 129 10.66 6.66 -29.20
N GLY A 130 10.41 7.96 -29.13
CA GLY A 130 9.65 8.67 -30.15
C GLY A 130 10.39 8.53 -31.47
N GLN A 131 10.13 7.47 -32.22
CA GLN A 131 10.37 7.45 -33.65
C GLN A 131 9.13 8.05 -34.29
N GLY A 132 9.21 9.35 -34.52
CA GLY A 132 8.23 10.12 -35.27
C GLY A 132 7.92 9.44 -36.59
N MET A 133 6.63 9.38 -36.90
CA MET A 133 6.08 8.94 -38.16
C MET A 133 6.72 9.71 -39.33
N GLY A 134 7.53 9.01 -40.10
CA GLY A 134 7.94 9.38 -41.45
C GLY A 134 7.37 8.38 -42.44
N ARG A 135 6.06 8.39 -42.68
CA ARG A 135 5.45 7.72 -43.83
C ARG A 135 4.78 8.77 -44.71
N ARG A 136 5.59 9.18 -45.68
CA ARG A 136 5.25 9.95 -46.87
C ARG A 136 4.21 9.15 -47.67
N TRP A 137 3.04 9.74 -47.88
CA TRP A 137 2.16 9.45 -49.00
C TRP A 137 2.12 10.71 -49.85
#